data_AF-A0A2C9L9Y5-F1
#
_entry.id   AF-A0A2C9L9Y5-F1
#
_cell.length_a   1.000
_cell.length_b   1.000
_cell.length_c   1.000
_cell.angle_alpha   90.00
_cell.angle_beta   90.00
_cell.angle_gamma   90.00
#
_symmetry.space_group_name_H-M   'P 1'
#
loop_
_entity.id
_entity.type
_entity.pdbx_description
1 polymer ?
#
loop_
_entity_poly.entity_id
_entity_poly.type
_entity_poly.pdbx_seq_one_letter_code
_entity_poly.pdbx_strand_id
1 'polypeptide(L)'
;ESGVTDHYAQDEVHALHIARRVVKNLNYRKDPGVTITEPVEPLFPAHEIYGIVGDNLKKTFDVREVIARIVDGSVFDEFKTKYGETLVTGFARLWGYPVGIIGNNGVLFSESALKGTHFIELCCQRNIPLIFLQNITGFMVGREAEAGGIAKHGAKMVTAVSCAKVPKITVIIGGSYGAGNYGMCGRSYSWLWDDGIIDPVDTRSVLGLSLSAALNKPTERTNFGVFRM
;
A
#
# COMPACT_ATOMS: atom_id res chain seq x y z
N GLU A 1 -38.97 20.98 -20.25
CA GLU A 1 -40.36 20.77 -19.77
C GLU A 1 -40.47 19.80 -18.60
N SER A 2 -39.76 18.65 -18.60
CA SER A 2 -39.81 17.71 -17.47
C SER A 2 -39.02 18.10 -16.21
N GLY A 3 -37.98 18.94 -16.33
CA GLY A 3 -37.12 19.35 -15.21
C GLY A 3 -36.12 18.29 -14.75
N VAL A 4 -35.91 17.21 -15.53
CA VAL A 4 -34.98 16.12 -15.19
C VAL A 4 -33.50 16.53 -15.33
N THR A 5 -33.21 17.56 -16.13
CA THR A 5 -31.85 18.06 -16.36
C THR A 5 -31.69 19.50 -15.85
N ASP A 6 -30.53 19.79 -15.25
CA ASP A 6 -30.22 21.10 -14.66
C ASP A 6 -29.52 22.07 -15.64
N HIS A 7 -28.88 21.52 -16.66
CA HIS A 7 -28.06 22.28 -17.61
C HIS A 7 -28.32 21.84 -19.05
N TYR A 8 -28.47 22.81 -19.95
CA TYR A 8 -28.62 22.57 -21.38
C TYR A 8 -27.29 22.91 -22.09
N ALA A 9 -26.66 21.91 -22.69
CA ALA A 9 -25.44 22.05 -23.48
C ALA A 9 -25.76 21.99 -24.99
N GLN A 10 -24.97 22.72 -25.79
CA GLN A 10 -25.15 22.79 -27.25
C GLN A 10 -24.38 21.66 -27.97
N ASP A 11 -23.27 21.20 -27.38
CA ASP A 11 -22.44 20.11 -27.84
C ASP A 11 -21.67 19.51 -26.64
N GLU A 12 -20.85 18.50 -26.90
CA GLU A 12 -20.06 17.81 -25.87
C GLU A 12 -19.02 18.73 -25.21
N VAL A 13 -18.39 19.61 -25.98
CA VAL A 13 -17.36 20.54 -25.47
C VAL A 13 -17.99 21.53 -24.49
N HIS A 14 -19.16 22.05 -24.83
CA HIS A 14 -19.96 22.90 -23.96
C HIS A 14 -20.41 22.14 -22.70
N ALA A 15 -20.83 20.88 -22.82
CA ALA A 15 -21.19 20.05 -21.67
C ALA A 15 -20.00 19.87 -20.69
N LEU A 16 -18.79 19.61 -21.21
CA LEU A 16 -17.58 19.51 -20.40
C LEU A 16 -17.22 20.85 -19.73
N HIS A 17 -17.40 21.97 -20.43
CA HIS A 17 -17.22 23.29 -19.83
C HIS A 17 -18.17 23.54 -18.66
N ILE A 18 -19.45 23.19 -18.82
CA ILE A 18 -20.45 23.28 -17.74
C ILE A 18 -20.05 22.38 -16.57
N ALA A 19 -19.66 21.13 -16.82
CA ALA A 19 -19.21 20.21 -15.77
C ALA A 19 -18.05 20.80 -14.93
N ARG A 20 -17.08 21.45 -15.57
CA ARG A 20 -15.99 22.16 -14.86
C ARG A 20 -16.50 23.31 -14.00
N ARG A 21 -17.53 24.04 -14.44
CA ARG A 21 -18.18 25.10 -13.64
C ARG A 21 -18.89 24.54 -12.42
N VAL A 22 -19.51 23.36 -12.53
CA VAL A 22 -20.11 22.66 -11.37
C VAL A 22 -19.02 22.33 -10.34
N VAL A 23 -17.92 21.70 -10.77
CA VAL A 23 -16.80 21.33 -9.90
C VAL A 23 -16.18 22.56 -9.21
N LYS A 24 -16.07 23.69 -9.91
CA LYS A 24 -15.53 24.95 -9.36
C LYS A 24 -16.33 25.46 -8.15
N ASN A 25 -17.63 25.16 -8.08
CA ASN A 25 -18.53 25.68 -7.05
C ASN A 25 -18.81 24.70 -5.91
N LEU A 26 -18.01 23.62 -5.77
CA LEU A 26 -18.22 22.62 -4.71
C LEU A 26 -17.87 23.10 -3.29
N ASN A 27 -17.28 24.29 -3.13
CA ASN A 27 -16.71 24.75 -1.86
C ASN A 27 -15.78 23.71 -1.21
N TYR A 28 -15.03 22.99 -2.05
CA TYR A 28 -14.23 21.84 -1.64
C TYR A 28 -12.87 22.27 -1.08
N ARG A 29 -12.50 21.74 0.09
CA ARG A 29 -11.17 21.90 0.69
C ARG A 29 -10.63 20.55 1.11
N LYS A 30 -9.45 20.19 0.61
CA LYS A 30 -8.72 18.99 1.03
C LYS A 30 -8.03 19.24 2.38
N ASP A 31 -8.27 18.35 3.33
CA ASP A 31 -7.51 18.24 4.57
C ASP A 31 -6.83 16.85 4.61
N PRO A 32 -5.52 16.77 4.33
CA PRO A 32 -4.84 15.49 4.21
C PRO A 32 -4.66 14.77 5.56
N GLY A 33 -4.81 15.44 6.71
CA GLY A 33 -4.66 14.81 8.02
C GLY A 33 -3.27 14.21 8.31
N VAL A 34 -2.25 14.50 7.48
CA VAL A 34 -0.87 14.02 7.59
C VAL A 34 0.12 15.14 7.31
N THR A 35 1.37 14.99 7.76
CA THR A 35 2.42 15.99 7.58
C THR A 35 3.02 15.92 6.17
N ILE A 36 2.83 16.96 5.36
CA ILE A 36 3.39 17.04 4.00
C ILE A 36 4.71 17.82 4.03
N THR A 37 5.75 17.30 3.39
CA THR A 37 7.03 18.00 3.17
C THR A 37 7.23 18.25 1.68
N GLU A 38 8.24 19.03 1.34
CA GLU A 38 8.70 19.14 -0.05
C GLU A 38 9.11 17.76 -0.57
N PRO A 39 8.62 17.33 -1.75
CA PRO A 39 9.05 16.10 -2.40
C PRO A 39 10.54 16.14 -2.73
N VAL A 40 11.25 15.05 -2.44
CA VAL A 40 12.65 14.87 -2.83
C VAL A 40 12.72 13.69 -3.78
N GLU A 41 13.42 13.83 -4.92
CA GLU A 41 13.58 12.72 -5.85
C GLU A 41 14.43 11.59 -5.23
N PRO A 42 14.18 10.32 -5.60
CA PRO A 42 15.04 9.21 -5.19
C PRO A 42 16.47 9.40 -5.73
N LEU A 43 17.46 8.85 -5.04
CA LEU A 43 18.86 8.89 -5.48
C LEU A 43 19.14 7.99 -6.68
N PHE A 44 18.30 6.97 -6.87
CA PHE A 44 18.46 5.96 -7.91
C PHE A 44 17.42 6.13 -9.03
N PRO A 45 17.82 6.02 -10.30
CA PRO A 45 16.87 6.07 -11.41
C PRO A 45 15.81 4.97 -11.35
N ALA A 46 14.56 5.32 -11.66
CA ALA A 46 13.44 4.38 -11.63
C ALA A 46 13.61 3.18 -12.59
N HIS A 47 14.24 3.37 -13.75
CA HIS A 47 14.44 2.31 -14.75
C HIS A 47 15.33 1.16 -14.26
N GLU A 48 16.12 1.35 -13.21
CA GLU A 48 16.89 0.27 -12.60
C GLU A 48 15.98 -0.80 -11.95
N ILE A 49 14.70 -0.48 -11.68
CA ILE A 49 13.71 -1.47 -11.19
C ILE A 49 13.58 -2.65 -12.16
N TYR A 50 13.70 -2.46 -13.48
CA TYR A 50 13.67 -3.55 -14.45
C TYR A 50 14.80 -4.57 -14.25
N GLY A 51 15.96 -4.14 -13.75
CA GLY A 51 17.09 -5.02 -13.46
C GLY A 51 16.96 -5.78 -12.14
N ILE A 52 16.07 -5.31 -11.25
CA ILE A 52 15.84 -5.88 -9.91
C ILE A 52 14.67 -6.86 -9.95
N VAL A 53 13.52 -6.38 -10.43
CA VAL A 53 12.31 -7.15 -10.60
C VAL A 53 12.37 -7.82 -11.97
N GLY A 54 12.86 -9.07 -11.98
CA GLY A 54 12.95 -9.86 -13.19
C GLY A 54 11.60 -10.47 -13.61
N ASP A 55 11.59 -11.07 -14.80
CA ASP A 55 10.50 -11.89 -15.34
C ASP A 55 10.36 -13.24 -14.62
N ASN A 56 11.43 -13.72 -14.00
CA ASN A 56 11.44 -14.97 -13.26
C ASN A 56 11.00 -14.79 -11.80
N LEU A 57 9.72 -15.04 -11.54
CA LEU A 57 9.10 -15.00 -10.20
C LEU A 57 9.74 -15.93 -9.15
N LYS A 58 10.57 -16.90 -9.56
CA LYS A 58 11.29 -17.78 -8.62
C LYS A 58 12.59 -17.16 -8.11
N LYS A 59 13.11 -16.13 -8.79
CA LYS A 59 14.33 -15.44 -8.37
C LYS A 59 13.99 -14.48 -7.25
N THR A 60 14.62 -14.67 -6.11
CA THR A 60 14.53 -13.73 -5.00
C THR A 60 15.36 -12.48 -5.31
N PHE A 61 14.86 -11.33 -4.86
CA PHE A 61 15.56 -10.06 -4.90
C PHE A 61 15.35 -9.36 -3.55
N ASP A 62 16.24 -8.44 -3.19
CA ASP A 62 16.04 -7.62 -2.00
C ASP A 62 15.01 -6.54 -2.29
N VAL A 63 13.87 -6.60 -1.60
CA VAL A 63 12.81 -5.59 -1.76
C VAL A 63 13.26 -4.18 -1.37
N ARG A 64 14.33 -4.04 -0.57
CA ARG A 64 14.93 -2.74 -0.23
C ARG A 64 15.42 -2.00 -1.47
N GLU A 65 15.89 -2.71 -2.50
CA GLU A 65 16.32 -2.11 -3.76
C GLU A 65 15.13 -1.46 -4.50
N VAL A 66 13.95 -2.06 -4.43
CA VAL A 66 12.72 -1.46 -4.96
C VAL A 66 12.32 -0.24 -4.13
N ILE A 67 12.34 -0.37 -2.80
CA ILE A 67 12.00 0.72 -1.87
C ILE A 67 12.89 1.95 -2.12
N ALA A 68 14.20 1.75 -2.23
CA ALA A 68 15.17 2.82 -2.46
C ALA A 68 14.90 3.63 -3.74
N ARG A 69 14.25 3.04 -4.75
CA ARG A 69 13.93 3.68 -6.04
C ARG A 69 12.57 4.37 -6.08
N ILE A 70 11.71 4.13 -5.09
CA ILE A 70 10.35 4.72 -5.05
C ILE A 70 10.19 5.77 -3.95
N VAL A 71 10.99 5.74 -2.89
CA VAL A 71 10.86 6.67 -1.75
C VAL A 71 11.70 7.93 -1.92
N ASP A 72 11.25 9.01 -1.29
CA ASP A 72 11.89 10.32 -1.37
C ASP A 72 13.32 10.28 -0.81
N GLY A 73 14.28 10.78 -1.59
CA GLY A 73 15.70 10.79 -1.23
C GLY A 73 16.30 9.40 -1.00
N SER A 74 15.62 8.32 -1.39
CA SER A 74 16.00 6.93 -1.06
C SER A 74 16.17 6.68 0.45
N VAL A 75 15.51 7.48 1.29
CA VAL A 75 15.58 7.37 2.75
C VAL A 75 14.48 6.44 3.25
N PHE A 76 14.88 5.40 3.99
CA PHE A 76 13.98 4.41 4.56
C PHE A 76 14.42 4.02 5.97
N ASP A 77 13.58 4.34 6.96
CA ASP A 77 13.81 4.01 8.36
C ASP A 77 13.21 2.65 8.68
N GLU A 78 14.04 1.60 8.58
CA GLU A 78 13.59 0.22 8.76
C GLU A 78 13.23 -0.09 10.22
N PHE A 79 12.01 -0.60 10.42
CA PHE A 79 11.53 -1.11 11.69
C PHE A 79 11.90 -2.58 11.85
N LYS A 80 12.46 -2.96 13.01
CA LYS A 80 12.83 -4.34 13.34
C LYS A 80 13.69 -5.01 12.24
N THR A 81 14.77 -4.35 11.83
CA THR A 81 15.68 -4.84 10.77
C THR A 81 16.18 -6.26 11.02
N LYS A 82 16.53 -6.62 12.26
CA LYS A 82 17.11 -7.93 12.63
C LYS A 82 16.10 -8.96 13.14
N TYR A 83 14.81 -8.79 12.84
CA TYR A 83 13.75 -9.69 13.29
C TYR A 83 12.73 -9.90 12.17
N GLY A 84 12.40 -11.15 11.84
CA GLY A 84 11.47 -11.46 10.74
C GLY A 84 11.92 -10.85 9.41
N GLU A 85 13.18 -11.09 9.01
CA GLU A 85 13.86 -10.43 7.87
C GLU A 85 13.20 -10.71 6.50
N THR A 86 12.34 -11.72 6.40
CA THR A 86 11.55 -12.01 5.21
C THR A 86 10.37 -11.04 5.00
N LEU A 87 10.12 -10.15 5.95
CA LEU A 87 9.19 -9.04 5.81
C LEU A 87 9.90 -7.74 6.17
N VAL A 88 10.12 -6.89 5.18
CA VAL A 88 10.70 -5.55 5.37
C VAL A 88 9.57 -4.60 5.74
N THR A 89 9.75 -3.88 6.83
CA THR A 89 8.79 -2.87 7.30
C THR A 89 9.55 -1.62 7.67
N GLY A 90 9.05 -0.44 7.34
CA GLY A 90 9.71 0.80 7.73
C GLY A 90 8.97 2.04 7.27
N PHE A 91 9.42 3.17 7.77
CA PHE A 91 8.85 4.47 7.45
C PHE A 91 9.65 5.14 6.34
N ALA A 92 8.94 5.83 5.46
CA ALA A 92 9.53 6.66 4.41
C ALA A 92 8.59 7.82 4.08
N ARG A 93 9.02 8.63 3.11
CA ARG A 93 8.17 9.60 2.44
C ARG A 93 8.08 9.28 0.95
N LEU A 94 6.94 9.58 0.34
CA LEU A 94 6.71 9.42 -1.08
C LEU A 94 5.91 10.64 -1.56
N TRP A 95 6.49 11.43 -2.46
CA TRP A 95 5.95 12.73 -2.88
C TRP A 95 5.61 13.66 -1.70
N GLY A 96 6.44 13.63 -0.66
CA GLY A 96 6.24 14.42 0.56
C GLY A 96 5.15 13.87 1.50
N TYR A 97 4.49 12.76 1.19
CA TYR A 97 3.54 12.11 2.10
C TYR A 97 4.26 11.07 2.98
N PRO A 98 3.97 10.99 4.29
CA PRO A 98 4.53 9.94 5.14
C PRO A 98 3.87 8.61 4.79
N VAL A 99 4.66 7.55 4.69
CA VAL A 99 4.18 6.20 4.34
C VAL A 99 4.84 5.15 5.21
N GLY A 100 4.06 4.13 5.58
CA GLY A 100 4.55 2.89 6.16
C GLY A 100 4.60 1.83 5.08
N ILE A 101 5.78 1.33 4.75
CA ILE A 101 5.95 0.34 3.69
C ILE A 101 6.09 -1.04 4.33
N ILE A 102 5.39 -2.03 3.76
CA ILE A 102 5.49 -3.45 4.11
C ILE A 102 5.79 -4.22 2.83
N GLY A 103 6.99 -4.77 2.70
CA GLY A 103 7.46 -5.46 1.51
C GLY A 103 7.90 -6.89 1.79
N ASN A 104 7.49 -7.85 0.94
CA ASN A 104 7.96 -9.23 1.07
C ASN A 104 9.40 -9.37 0.58
N ASN A 105 10.20 -10.11 1.35
CA ASN A 105 11.59 -10.43 1.05
C ASN A 105 11.84 -11.95 1.18
N GLY A 106 10.80 -12.75 0.98
CA GLY A 106 10.81 -14.21 1.16
C GLY A 106 9.49 -14.75 1.71
N VAL A 107 9.52 -16.00 2.19
CA VAL A 107 8.39 -16.70 2.82
C VAL A 107 8.05 -16.07 4.17
N LEU A 108 6.77 -16.01 4.53
CA LEU A 108 6.35 -15.47 5.83
C LEU A 108 6.51 -16.49 6.96
N PHE A 109 7.22 -16.09 8.02
CA PHE A 109 7.30 -16.80 9.29
C PHE A 109 6.42 -16.14 10.36
N SER A 110 6.30 -16.80 11.52
CA SER A 110 5.57 -16.26 12.69
C SER A 110 6.11 -14.89 13.11
N GLU A 111 7.43 -14.73 13.10
CA GLU A 111 8.15 -13.50 13.41
C GLU A 111 7.81 -12.40 12.43
N SER A 112 7.76 -12.73 11.13
CA SER A 112 7.39 -11.81 10.06
C SER A 112 5.95 -11.29 10.26
N ALA A 113 5.01 -12.19 10.58
CA ALA A 113 3.62 -11.82 10.83
C ALA A 113 3.45 -10.95 12.10
N LEU A 114 4.17 -11.27 13.18
CA LEU A 114 4.20 -10.45 14.41
C LEU A 114 4.81 -9.07 14.16
N LYS A 115 5.90 -9.00 13.39
CA LYS A 115 6.52 -7.74 12.96
C LYS A 115 5.53 -6.89 12.17
N GLY A 116 4.89 -7.47 11.16
CA GLY A 116 3.89 -6.79 10.33
C GLY A 116 2.70 -6.29 11.14
N THR A 117 2.16 -7.12 12.04
CA THR A 117 1.06 -6.74 12.95
C THR A 117 1.41 -5.49 13.75
N HIS A 118 2.53 -5.51 14.47
CA HIS A 118 2.96 -4.38 15.29
C HIS A 118 3.24 -3.13 14.45
N PHE A 119 3.85 -3.29 13.28
CA PHE A 119 4.10 -2.14 12.40
C PHE A 119 2.81 -1.48 11.89
N ILE A 120 1.79 -2.27 11.56
CA ILE A 120 0.46 -1.76 11.17
C ILE A 120 -0.19 -1.00 12.32
N GLU A 121 -0.07 -1.48 13.56
CA GLU A 121 -0.58 -0.79 14.75
C GLU A 121 0.06 0.60 14.91
N LEU A 122 1.38 0.70 14.73
CA LEU A 122 2.10 1.98 14.77
C LEU A 122 1.62 2.95 13.68
N CYS A 123 1.44 2.45 12.45
CA CYS A 123 0.94 3.28 11.35
C CYS A 123 -0.49 3.76 11.62
N CYS A 124 -1.36 2.87 12.12
CA CYS A 124 -2.73 3.21 12.50
C CYS A 124 -2.80 4.25 13.62
N GLN A 125 -1.95 4.12 14.65
CA GLN A 125 -1.89 5.07 15.76
C GLN A 125 -1.43 6.46 15.30
N ARG A 126 -0.53 6.52 14.32
CA ARG A 126 0.10 7.75 13.84
C ARG A 126 -0.59 8.34 12.60
N ASN A 127 -1.70 7.76 12.16
CA ASN A 127 -2.39 8.12 10.91
C ASN A 127 -1.46 8.10 9.68
N ILE A 128 -0.64 7.06 9.54
CA ILE A 128 0.29 6.91 8.40
C ILE A 128 -0.31 5.93 7.38
N PRO A 129 -0.50 6.34 6.12
CA PRO A 129 -0.86 5.45 5.02
C PRO A 129 0.08 4.25 4.88
N LEU A 130 -0.48 3.09 4.53
CA LEU A 130 0.26 1.85 4.34
C LEU A 130 0.40 1.52 2.86
N ILE A 131 1.62 1.14 2.46
CA ILE A 131 1.94 0.61 1.14
C ILE A 131 2.40 -0.83 1.29
N PHE A 132 1.75 -1.75 0.58
CA PHE A 132 2.10 -3.16 0.54
C PHE A 132 2.78 -3.48 -0.78
N LEU A 133 4.01 -4.00 -0.73
CA LEU A 133 4.75 -4.49 -1.90
C LEU A 133 4.72 -6.02 -1.86
N GLN A 134 3.80 -6.60 -2.65
CA GLN A 134 3.56 -8.04 -2.66
C GLN A 134 4.54 -8.76 -3.58
N ASN A 135 5.30 -9.68 -2.99
CA ASN A 135 6.04 -10.73 -3.68
C ASN A 135 6.06 -11.97 -2.78
N ILE A 136 4.89 -12.60 -2.64
CA ILE A 136 4.65 -13.63 -1.63
C ILE A 136 4.31 -14.98 -2.24
N THR A 137 5.06 -16.00 -1.84
CA THR A 137 4.82 -17.41 -2.19
C THR A 137 3.95 -18.14 -1.17
N GLY A 138 3.89 -17.64 0.07
CA GLY A 138 3.03 -18.17 1.14
C GLY A 138 3.66 -18.06 2.52
N PHE A 139 3.05 -18.74 3.49
CA PHE A 139 3.59 -18.92 4.83
C PHE A 139 4.46 -20.19 4.89
N MET A 140 5.39 -20.23 5.83
CA MET A 140 6.19 -21.43 6.08
C MET A 140 5.28 -22.59 6.50
N VAL A 141 5.53 -23.77 5.94
CA VAL A 141 4.78 -25.00 6.28
C VAL A 141 5.68 -25.99 7.01
N GLY A 142 5.12 -26.75 7.93
CA GLY A 142 5.85 -27.79 8.65
C GLY A 142 5.34 -27.98 10.07
N ARG A 143 5.60 -29.16 10.64
CA ARG A 143 5.11 -29.52 11.99
C ARG A 143 5.54 -28.51 13.06
N GLU A 144 6.78 -28.05 13.00
CA GLU A 144 7.32 -27.07 13.95
C GLU A 144 6.69 -25.69 13.78
N ALA A 145 6.45 -25.23 12.54
CA ALA A 145 5.79 -23.96 12.26
C ALA A 145 4.34 -23.97 12.77
N GLU A 146 3.60 -25.06 12.54
CA GLU A 146 2.24 -25.24 13.04
C GLU A 146 2.20 -25.31 14.57
N ALA A 147 3.07 -26.11 15.18
CA ALA A 147 3.18 -26.21 16.64
C ALA A 147 3.60 -24.88 17.29
N GLY A 148 4.45 -24.11 16.61
CA GLY A 148 4.82 -22.74 16.97
C GLY A 148 3.72 -21.71 16.77
N GLY A 149 2.57 -22.10 16.21
CA GLY A 149 1.38 -21.25 16.10
C GLY A 149 1.41 -20.30 14.90
N ILE A 150 2.06 -20.66 13.79
CA ILE A 150 2.10 -19.80 12.59
C ILE A 150 0.71 -19.34 12.13
N ALA A 151 -0.31 -20.20 12.26
CA ALA A 151 -1.69 -19.85 11.97
C ALA A 151 -2.21 -18.69 12.84
N LYS A 152 -1.97 -18.70 14.16
CA LYS A 152 -2.40 -17.60 15.04
C LYS A 152 -1.57 -16.33 14.82
N HIS A 153 -0.29 -16.46 14.49
CA HIS A 153 0.57 -15.31 14.19
C HIS A 153 0.17 -14.65 12.87
N GLY A 154 -0.08 -15.44 11.81
CA GLY A 154 -0.65 -14.95 10.56
C GLY A 154 -2.02 -14.31 10.75
N ALA A 155 -2.89 -14.91 11.57
CA ALA A 155 -4.20 -14.35 11.88
C ALA A 155 -4.11 -12.95 12.53
N LYS A 156 -3.14 -12.70 13.41
CA LYS A 156 -2.92 -11.35 13.98
C LYS A 156 -2.65 -10.33 12.88
N MET A 157 -1.81 -10.68 11.90
CA MET A 157 -1.49 -9.77 10.77
C MET A 157 -2.72 -9.51 9.91
N VAL A 158 -3.50 -10.55 9.57
CA VAL A 158 -4.74 -10.41 8.81
C VAL A 158 -5.76 -9.53 9.54
N THR A 159 -5.91 -9.70 10.86
CA THR A 159 -6.75 -8.82 11.70
C THR A 159 -6.27 -7.37 11.63
N ALA A 160 -4.97 -7.12 11.76
CA ALA A 160 -4.42 -5.77 11.68
C ALA A 160 -4.68 -5.11 10.32
N VAL A 161 -4.41 -5.83 9.22
CA VAL A 161 -4.68 -5.36 7.85
C VAL A 161 -6.16 -5.04 7.64
N SER A 162 -7.05 -5.94 8.08
CA SER A 162 -8.49 -5.82 7.86
C SER A 162 -9.12 -4.67 8.66
N CYS A 163 -8.63 -4.44 9.87
CA CYS A 163 -9.16 -3.39 10.76
C CYS A 163 -8.57 -2.00 10.49
N ALA A 164 -7.37 -1.92 9.91
CA ALA A 164 -6.67 -0.66 9.66
C ALA A 164 -7.52 0.31 8.82
N LYS A 165 -7.77 1.51 9.35
CA LYS A 165 -8.57 2.56 8.68
C LYS A 165 -7.75 3.60 7.92
N VAL A 166 -6.44 3.61 8.11
CA VAL A 166 -5.52 4.38 7.26
C VAL A 166 -5.65 3.95 5.79
N PRO A 167 -5.38 4.84 4.83
CA PRO A 167 -5.29 4.46 3.42
C PRO A 167 -4.31 3.30 3.25
N LYS A 168 -4.71 2.29 2.48
CA LYS A 168 -3.90 1.12 2.15
C LYS A 168 -3.82 1.01 0.64
N ILE A 169 -2.62 0.94 0.09
CA ILE A 169 -2.37 0.74 -1.34
C ILE A 169 -1.49 -0.49 -1.49
N THR A 170 -1.82 -1.36 -2.43
CA THR A 170 -1.09 -2.61 -2.67
C THR A 170 -0.56 -2.61 -4.09
N VAL A 171 0.73 -2.92 -4.24
CA VAL A 171 1.38 -3.13 -5.54
C VAL A 171 1.91 -4.55 -5.55
N ILE A 172 1.50 -5.35 -6.53
CA ILE A 172 2.03 -6.69 -6.74
C ILE A 172 3.25 -6.56 -7.64
N ILE A 173 4.43 -6.76 -7.05
CA ILE A 173 5.74 -6.66 -7.71
C ILE A 173 6.34 -8.05 -7.98
N GLY A 174 5.56 -9.11 -7.81
CA GLY A 174 5.97 -10.49 -7.98
C GLY A 174 4.81 -11.46 -7.76
N GLY A 175 5.00 -12.47 -6.92
CA GLY A 175 3.95 -13.45 -6.61
C GLY A 175 2.87 -12.91 -5.67
N SER A 176 1.63 -13.40 -5.82
CA SER A 176 0.56 -13.21 -4.83
C SER A 176 -0.26 -14.50 -4.69
N TYR A 177 0.04 -15.28 -3.65
CA TYR A 177 -0.50 -16.63 -3.49
C TYR A 177 -1.05 -16.91 -2.09
N GLY A 178 -2.16 -17.64 -2.05
CA GLY A 178 -2.73 -18.26 -0.86
C GLY A 178 -2.97 -17.29 0.31
N ALA A 179 -2.69 -17.75 1.53
CA ALA A 179 -2.87 -16.95 2.74
C ALA A 179 -1.96 -15.70 2.78
N GLY A 180 -0.86 -15.70 2.02
CA GLY A 180 0.04 -14.55 1.90
C GLY A 180 -0.65 -13.33 1.30
N ASN A 181 -1.53 -13.53 0.31
CA ASN A 181 -2.35 -12.46 -0.28
C ASN A 181 -3.20 -11.73 0.80
N TYR A 182 -3.82 -12.48 1.71
CA TYR A 182 -4.65 -11.90 2.77
C TYR A 182 -3.80 -11.12 3.80
N GLY A 183 -2.66 -11.68 4.19
CA GLY A 183 -1.72 -11.02 5.10
C GLY A 183 -1.12 -9.74 4.53
N MET A 184 -1.02 -9.63 3.20
CA MET A 184 -0.39 -8.49 2.51
C MET A 184 -1.39 -7.51 1.88
N CYS A 185 -2.61 -7.42 2.41
CA CYS A 185 -3.64 -6.47 1.94
C CYS A 185 -4.05 -6.68 0.46
N GLY A 186 -4.12 -7.94 0.03
CA GLY A 186 -4.64 -8.30 -1.27
C GLY A 186 -6.16 -8.18 -1.39
N ARG A 187 -6.66 -8.29 -2.62
CA ARG A 187 -8.10 -8.26 -2.88
C ARG A 187 -8.76 -9.54 -2.33
N SER A 188 -9.90 -9.39 -1.67
CA SER A 188 -10.63 -10.48 -1.00
C SER A 188 -11.82 -11.01 -1.80
N TYR A 189 -12.67 -10.13 -2.34
CA TYR A 189 -13.84 -10.50 -3.15
C TYR A 189 -14.04 -9.44 -4.25
N SER A 190 -13.86 -9.83 -5.52
CA SER A 190 -14.18 -9.02 -6.70
C SER A 190 -14.02 -9.84 -7.98
N TRP A 191 -14.76 -9.48 -9.02
CA TRP A 191 -14.54 -9.99 -10.39
C TRP A 191 -13.42 -9.23 -11.12
N LEU A 192 -13.12 -8.01 -10.68
CA LEU A 192 -11.93 -7.25 -11.08
C LEU A 192 -10.88 -7.37 -9.96
N TRP A 193 -9.81 -8.12 -10.19
CA TRP A 193 -8.86 -8.53 -9.14
C TRP A 193 -7.87 -7.43 -8.76
N ASP A 194 -7.57 -6.54 -9.70
CA ASP A 194 -6.72 -5.36 -9.58
C ASP A 194 -7.33 -4.15 -10.31
N ASP A 195 -6.83 -2.96 -10.03
CA ASP A 195 -7.28 -1.70 -10.66
C ASP A 195 -6.51 -1.36 -11.95
N GLY A 196 -5.58 -2.24 -12.38
CA GLY A 196 -4.77 -2.07 -13.58
C GLY A 196 -3.33 -2.54 -13.44
N ILE A 197 -2.75 -2.95 -14.57
CA ILE A 197 -1.32 -3.24 -14.72
C ILE A 197 -0.60 -1.93 -15.04
N ILE A 198 0.47 -1.65 -14.31
CA ILE A 198 1.29 -0.45 -14.48
C ILE A 198 2.72 -0.83 -14.88
N ASP A 199 3.43 0.07 -15.55
CA ASP A 199 4.86 -0.08 -15.75
C ASP A 199 5.57 0.00 -14.38
N PRO A 200 6.52 -0.91 -14.05
CA PRO A 200 7.31 -0.82 -12.83
C PRO A 200 7.92 0.56 -12.55
N VAL A 201 8.31 1.34 -13.57
CA VAL A 201 8.87 2.68 -13.36
C VAL A 201 7.83 3.72 -12.95
N ASP A 202 6.55 3.48 -13.30
CA ASP A 202 5.44 4.35 -12.94
C ASP A 202 4.97 4.16 -11.50
N THR A 203 5.47 3.13 -10.80
CA THR A 203 5.08 2.79 -9.41
C THR A 203 5.09 4.01 -8.49
N ARG A 204 6.16 4.82 -8.53
CA ARG A 204 6.29 6.02 -7.68
C ARG A 204 5.21 7.07 -8.00
N SER A 205 4.96 7.31 -9.28
CA SER A 205 3.96 8.29 -9.74
C SER A 205 2.54 7.84 -9.41
N VAL A 206 2.22 6.57 -9.67
CA VAL A 206 0.91 5.96 -9.38
C VAL A 206 0.64 5.98 -7.87
N LEU A 207 1.61 5.58 -7.04
CA LEU A 207 1.48 5.65 -5.59
C LEU A 207 1.25 7.08 -5.10
N GLY A 208 1.98 8.06 -5.64
CA GLY A 208 1.82 9.48 -5.30
C GLY A 208 0.43 10.01 -5.61
N LEU A 209 -0.09 9.71 -6.80
CA LEU A 209 -1.44 10.08 -7.21
C LEU A 209 -2.50 9.39 -6.36
N SER A 210 -2.36 8.09 -6.09
CA SER A 210 -3.28 7.32 -5.25
C SER A 210 -3.31 7.83 -3.81
N LEU A 211 -2.16 8.17 -3.22
CA LEU A 211 -2.09 8.81 -1.91
C LEU A 211 -2.77 10.17 -1.92
N SER A 212 -2.46 11.02 -2.90
CA SER A 212 -3.09 12.32 -3.04
C SER A 212 -4.61 12.22 -3.17
N ALA A 213 -5.11 11.24 -3.95
CA ALA A 213 -6.54 10.98 -4.09
C ALA A 213 -7.16 10.47 -2.79
N ALA A 214 -6.55 9.49 -2.12
CA ALA A 214 -7.07 8.88 -0.89
C ALA A 214 -7.17 9.89 0.26
N LEU A 215 -6.22 10.83 0.36
CA LEU A 215 -6.18 11.86 1.39
C LEU A 215 -7.21 12.99 1.20
N ASN A 216 -8.15 12.85 0.27
CA ASN A 216 -9.35 13.69 0.21
C ASN A 216 -10.42 13.27 1.24
N LYS A 217 -10.31 12.05 1.80
CA LYS A 217 -11.16 11.53 2.86
C LYS A 217 -10.40 11.56 4.20
N PRO A 218 -10.93 12.22 5.24
CA PRO A 218 -10.34 12.14 6.58
C PRO A 218 -10.26 10.70 7.07
N THR A 219 -9.12 10.33 7.67
CA THR A 219 -8.93 8.99 8.22
C THR A 219 -9.77 8.78 9.47
N GLU A 220 -10.48 7.66 9.54
CA GLU A 220 -11.22 7.24 10.71
C GLU A 220 -10.30 6.59 11.76
N ARG A 221 -10.70 6.61 13.03
CA ARG A 221 -9.97 5.89 14.08
C ARG A 221 -10.01 4.38 13.82
N THR A 222 -8.84 3.75 13.77
CA THR A 222 -8.74 2.28 13.71
C THR A 222 -9.18 1.65 15.03
N ASN A 223 -10.10 0.68 14.95
CA ASN A 223 -10.47 -0.21 16.05
C ASN A 223 -10.14 -1.64 15.65
N PHE A 224 -9.19 -2.25 16.34
CA PHE A 224 -8.80 -3.64 16.06
C PHE A 224 -9.81 -4.61 16.66
N GLY A 225 -10.01 -5.75 15.97
CA GLY A 225 -10.69 -6.90 16.52
C GLY A 225 -9.85 -7.61 17.59
N VAL A 226 -10.33 -8.76 18.04
CA VAL A 226 -9.60 -9.57 19.03
C VAL A 226 -8.35 -10.17 18.40
N PHE A 227 -7.19 -9.86 18.94
CA PHE A 227 -5.94 -10.54 18.59
C PHE A 227 -5.84 -11.88 19.35
N ARG A 228 -5.67 -12.98 18.61
CA ARG A 228 -5.42 -14.30 19.20
C ARG A 228 -3.97 -14.39 19.66
N MET A 229 -3.71 -14.25 20.97
CA MET A 229 -2.36 -14.23 21.56
C MET A 229 -1.61 -15.55 21.46
#